data_AF-A0A935RHI9-F1
#
_entry.id   AF-A0A935RHI9-F1
#
_cell.length_a   1.000
_cell.length_b   1.000
_cell.length_c   1.000
_cell.angle_alpha   90.00
_cell.angle_beta   90.00
_cell.angle_gamma   90.00
#
_symmetry.space_group_name_H-M   'P 1'
#
loop_
_entity.id
_entity.type
_entity.pdbx_description
1 polymer ?
#
loop_
_entity_poly.entity_id
_entity_poly.type
_entity_poly.pdbx_seq_one_letter_code
_entity_poly.pdbx_strand_id
1 'polypeptide(L)'
;MGPGQITATTTVPSQGGFTIDQICDGLLTAPGWYNGFAVNPGIIGTIHLELTTAQALGDFVLWNDVNVSAEGIANFRLDFFDAANLPLGSTPVLTGPIGQTAPAIYPFPVVENVKRVDLVVLSLNPSPRLEIREVAFNWSDVVATEGSSWSQVKVLFR
;
A
#
# COMPACT_ATOMS: atom_id res chain seq x y z
N MET A 1 1.07 8.65 -20.57
CA MET A 1 2.07 7.95 -19.74
C MET A 1 1.26 7.12 -18.77
N GLY A 2 1.28 5.79 -18.89
CA GLY A 2 0.61 4.85 -17.97
C GLY A 2 1.59 4.28 -16.93
N PRO A 3 1.16 3.43 -15.98
CA PRO A 3 1.85 3.09 -14.72
C PRO A 3 2.94 2.06 -15.04
N GLY A 4 4.08 1.96 -14.38
CA GLY A 4 4.29 2.13 -12.95
C GLY A 4 4.60 3.54 -12.50
N GLN A 5 3.72 4.06 -11.64
CA GLN A 5 3.96 5.27 -10.86
C GLN A 5 4.61 5.00 -9.51
N ILE A 6 4.52 3.76 -9.01
CA ILE A 6 5.10 3.32 -7.75
C ILE A 6 5.97 2.10 -8.02
N THR A 7 7.24 2.15 -7.62
CA THR A 7 8.11 0.98 -7.55
C THR A 7 8.22 0.56 -6.09
N ALA A 8 7.69 -0.63 -5.77
CA ALA A 8 7.78 -1.19 -4.44
C ALA A 8 9.07 -2.02 -4.28
N THR A 9 9.78 -1.83 -3.18
CA THR A 9 10.94 -2.66 -2.80
C THR A 9 10.97 -2.93 -1.30
N THR A 10 11.60 -4.03 -0.90
CA THR A 10 11.81 -4.36 0.50
C THR A 10 12.96 -5.33 0.66
N THR A 11 13.54 -5.41 1.85
CA THR A 11 14.46 -6.48 2.25
C THR A 11 13.74 -7.66 2.91
N VAL A 12 12.43 -7.53 3.17
CA VAL A 12 11.61 -8.61 3.72
C VAL A 12 11.49 -9.73 2.66
N PRO A 13 11.87 -10.98 3.00
CA PRO A 13 11.86 -12.07 2.02
C PRO A 13 10.43 -12.46 1.65
N SER A 14 10.13 -12.48 0.35
CA SER A 14 8.86 -12.99 -0.16
C SER A 14 8.73 -14.50 0.08
N GLN A 15 7.50 -14.95 0.23
CA GLN A 15 7.13 -16.35 0.25
C GLN A 15 6.75 -16.80 -1.17
N GLY A 16 7.49 -17.75 -1.73
CA GLY A 16 7.16 -18.32 -3.04
C GLY A 16 7.11 -17.28 -4.16
N GLY A 17 6.07 -17.33 -4.99
CA GLY A 17 5.85 -16.43 -6.13
C GLY A 17 5.13 -15.10 -5.80
N PHE A 18 4.91 -14.79 -4.51
CA PHE A 18 4.22 -13.59 -4.05
C PHE A 18 5.21 -12.45 -3.82
N THR A 19 5.72 -11.88 -4.91
CA THR A 19 6.85 -10.95 -4.92
C THR A 19 6.39 -9.50 -4.74
N ILE A 20 7.29 -8.63 -4.25
CA ILE A 20 6.96 -7.26 -3.87
C ILE A 20 6.48 -6.38 -5.04
N ASP A 21 6.85 -6.71 -6.26
CA ASP A 21 6.42 -6.00 -7.47
C ASP A 21 4.92 -6.13 -7.76
N GLN A 22 4.22 -7.08 -7.13
CA GLN A 22 2.81 -7.34 -7.35
C GLN A 22 1.86 -6.40 -6.59
N ILE A 23 2.34 -5.64 -5.60
CA ILE A 23 1.44 -4.78 -4.78
C ILE A 23 1.13 -3.42 -5.41
N CYS A 24 1.70 -3.13 -6.58
CA CYS A 24 1.52 -1.88 -7.32
C CYS A 24 1.26 -2.15 -8.81
N ASP A 25 0.83 -3.37 -9.18
CA ASP A 25 0.68 -3.79 -10.57
C ASP A 25 -0.71 -3.47 -11.14
N GLY A 26 -1.66 -3.05 -10.29
CA GLY A 26 -3.04 -2.73 -10.64
C GLY A 26 -3.89 -3.94 -11.03
N LEU A 27 -3.44 -5.17 -10.76
CA LEU A 27 -4.20 -6.40 -11.01
C LEU A 27 -5.18 -6.67 -9.87
N LEU A 28 -6.33 -5.99 -9.94
CA LEU A 28 -7.41 -6.15 -8.96
C LEU A 28 -8.24 -7.43 -9.16
N THR A 29 -8.16 -8.02 -10.36
CA THR A 29 -8.89 -9.25 -10.73
C THR A 29 -7.97 -10.20 -11.48
N ALA A 30 -7.32 -11.12 -10.76
CA ALA A 30 -6.56 -12.23 -11.35
C ALA A 30 -7.41 -13.51 -11.38
N PRO A 31 -7.48 -14.25 -12.50
CA PRO A 31 -8.01 -15.60 -12.52
C PRO A 31 -7.21 -16.46 -11.53
N GLY A 32 -7.87 -17.02 -10.52
CA GLY A 32 -7.21 -17.89 -9.53
C GLY A 32 -6.78 -17.23 -8.22
N TRP A 33 -7.17 -15.96 -7.95
CA TRP A 33 -7.12 -15.30 -6.62
C TRP A 33 -5.72 -14.97 -6.07
N TYR A 34 -4.63 -15.49 -6.63
CA TYR A 34 -3.28 -15.29 -6.12
C TYR A 34 -2.55 -14.14 -6.81
N ASN A 35 -2.58 -12.94 -6.20
CA ASN A 35 -1.72 -11.80 -6.56
C ASN A 35 -1.37 -10.99 -5.31
N GLY A 36 -0.13 -10.51 -5.24
CA GLY A 36 0.33 -9.62 -4.18
C GLY A 36 1.63 -10.07 -3.52
N PHE A 37 2.00 -9.40 -2.45
CA PHE A 37 3.17 -9.71 -1.65
C PHE A 37 2.78 -10.50 -0.41
N ALA A 38 3.42 -11.64 -0.18
CA ALA A 38 3.24 -12.47 1.00
C ALA A 38 4.61 -12.88 1.55
N VAL A 39 4.68 -13.08 2.87
CA VAL A 39 5.92 -13.45 3.57
C VAL A 39 5.68 -14.59 4.57
N ASN A 40 6.73 -15.22 5.08
CA ASN A 40 6.55 -16.23 6.13
C ASN A 40 5.96 -15.62 7.42
N PRO A 41 5.17 -16.39 8.20
CA PRO A 41 4.52 -15.86 9.39
C PRO A 41 5.46 -15.20 10.41
N GLY A 42 5.00 -14.11 11.03
CA GLY A 42 5.69 -13.37 12.08
C GLY A 42 6.71 -12.34 11.59
N ILE A 43 6.95 -12.24 10.28
CA ILE A 43 7.92 -11.30 9.71
C ILE A 43 7.23 -9.97 9.40
N ILE A 44 7.80 -8.88 9.93
CA ILE A 44 7.44 -7.50 9.63
C ILE A 44 8.65 -6.75 9.10
N GLY A 45 8.43 -5.59 8.48
CA GLY A 45 9.51 -4.72 8.04
C GLY A 45 8.98 -3.49 7.33
N THR A 46 9.89 -2.80 6.65
CA THR A 46 9.58 -1.62 5.85
C THR A 46 9.47 -2.00 4.38
N ILE A 47 8.44 -1.48 3.73
CA ILE A 47 8.30 -1.51 2.27
C ILE A 47 8.52 -0.09 1.77
N HIS A 48 9.45 0.08 0.84
CA HIS A 48 9.71 1.36 0.19
C HIS A 48 8.84 1.47 -1.05
N LEU A 49 8.05 2.53 -1.13
CA LEU A 49 7.18 2.87 -2.25
C LEU A 49 7.76 4.12 -2.92
N GLU A 50 8.52 3.93 -3.99
CA GLU A 50 9.15 5.03 -4.71
C GLU A 50 8.26 5.52 -5.86
N LEU A 51 7.98 6.81 -5.89
CA LEU A 51 7.19 7.44 -6.95
C LEU A 51 8.06 7.77 -8.15
N THR A 52 7.58 7.65 -9.38
CA THR A 52 8.36 8.04 -10.58
C THR A 52 8.71 9.53 -10.58
N THR A 53 7.79 10.37 -10.12
CA THR A 53 7.96 11.82 -9.95
C THR A 53 7.54 12.21 -8.55
N ALA A 54 8.09 13.31 -8.01
CA ALA A 54 7.61 13.85 -6.75
C ALA A 54 6.16 14.31 -6.89
N GLN A 55 5.32 14.05 -5.88
CA GLN A 55 3.88 14.32 -5.90
C GLN A 55 3.37 14.82 -4.55
N ALA A 56 2.22 15.50 -4.57
CA ALA A 56 1.43 15.78 -3.39
C ALA A 56 0.49 14.59 -3.08
N LEU A 57 0.56 14.06 -1.86
CA LEU A 57 -0.24 12.90 -1.44
C LEU A 57 -1.22 13.31 -0.34
N GLY A 58 -2.45 12.78 -0.40
CA GLY A 58 -3.49 13.03 0.60
C GLY A 58 -4.11 11.77 1.19
N ASP A 59 -4.14 10.67 0.43
CA ASP A 59 -4.68 9.39 0.91
C ASP A 59 -3.73 8.24 0.59
N PHE A 60 -3.70 7.25 1.47
CA PHE A 60 -3.11 5.94 1.22
C PHE A 60 -4.21 4.88 1.15
N VAL A 61 -4.11 4.00 0.16
CA VAL A 61 -5.02 2.89 -0.03
C VAL A 61 -4.27 1.61 0.26
N LEU A 62 -4.80 0.80 1.17
CA LEU A 62 -4.27 -0.51 1.50
C LEU A 62 -5.31 -1.57 1.24
N TRP A 63 -4.91 -2.61 0.50
CA TRP A 63 -5.65 -3.84 0.39
C TRP A 63 -4.79 -5.00 0.91
N ASN A 64 -5.06 -5.45 2.13
CA ASN A 64 -4.58 -6.73 2.63
C ASN A 64 -5.17 -7.87 1.78
N ASP A 65 -4.44 -8.95 1.55
CA ASP A 65 -5.02 -10.06 0.81
C ASP A 65 -6.09 -10.79 1.65
N VAL A 66 -7.23 -11.02 1.02
CA VAL A 66 -8.51 -11.38 1.66
C VAL A 66 -8.71 -12.89 1.75
N ASN A 67 -7.80 -13.66 1.18
CA ASN A 67 -8.22 -14.94 0.63
C ASN A 67 -8.33 -16.11 1.60
N VAL A 68 -7.82 -16.06 2.84
CA VAL A 68 -7.84 -17.28 3.66
C VAL A 68 -8.02 -17.11 5.18
N SER A 69 -7.37 -16.16 5.87
CA SER A 69 -7.35 -16.24 7.36
C SER A 69 -7.30 -14.92 8.13
N ALA A 70 -7.78 -13.80 7.59
CA ALA A 70 -7.59 -12.48 8.23
C ALA A 70 -6.10 -12.16 8.43
N GLU A 71 -5.36 -12.22 7.32
CA GLU A 71 -3.94 -11.94 7.21
C GLU A 71 -3.71 -10.45 6.91
N GLY A 72 -2.45 -10.04 6.80
CA GLY A 72 -2.07 -8.68 6.44
C GLY A 72 -1.65 -7.80 7.61
N ILE A 73 -1.53 -6.50 7.32
CA ILE A 73 -1.06 -5.50 8.27
C ILE A 73 -2.17 -5.18 9.28
N ALA A 74 -1.85 -5.20 10.57
CA ALA A 74 -2.73 -4.73 11.65
C ALA A 74 -2.42 -3.30 12.07
N ASN A 75 -1.13 -2.94 12.21
CA ASN A 75 -0.72 -1.58 12.54
C ASN A 75 0.46 -1.18 11.68
N PHE A 76 0.45 0.06 11.19
CA PHE A 76 1.50 0.62 10.36
C PHE A 76 1.61 2.13 10.53
N ARG A 77 2.65 2.71 9.97
CA ARG A 77 2.72 4.15 9.70
C ARG A 77 3.34 4.39 8.33
N LEU A 78 3.18 5.60 7.82
CA LEU A 78 3.83 6.05 6.60
C LEU A 78 4.86 7.12 6.97
N ASP A 79 6.11 6.92 6.55
CA ASP A 79 7.17 7.94 6.65
C ASP A 79 7.42 8.51 5.23
N PHE A 80 7.32 9.83 5.08
CA PHE A 80 7.38 10.51 3.78
C PHE A 80 8.76 11.14 3.54
N PHE A 81 9.27 11.05 2.32
CA PHE A 81 10.57 11.59 1.94
C PHE A 81 10.51 12.32 0.61
N ASP A 82 11.32 13.38 0.47
CA ASP A 82 11.51 14.10 -0.78
C ASP A 82 12.50 13.40 -1.73
N ALA A 83 12.79 14.03 -2.87
CA ALA A 83 13.73 13.48 -3.85
C ALA A 83 15.20 13.44 -3.40
N ALA A 84 15.56 14.18 -2.36
CA ALA A 84 16.86 14.14 -1.72
C ALA A 84 16.90 13.13 -0.55
N ASN A 85 15.82 12.36 -0.34
CA ASN A 85 15.61 11.48 0.81
C ASN A 85 15.56 12.21 2.17
N LEU A 86 15.23 13.50 2.18
CA LEU A 86 14.98 14.23 3.42
C LEU A 86 13.56 13.92 3.92
N PRO A 87 13.37 13.74 5.24
CA PRO A 87 12.07 13.45 5.81
C PRO A 87 11.14 14.66 5.70
N LEU A 88 9.92 14.42 5.23
CA LEU A 88 8.83 15.40 5.10
C LEU A 88 7.81 15.29 6.23
N GLY A 89 7.84 14.19 6.99
CA GLY A 89 6.93 13.92 8.09
C GLY A 89 6.49 12.45 8.10
N SER A 90 5.57 12.13 9.00
CA SER A 90 4.99 10.80 9.13
C SER A 90 3.52 10.87 9.54
N THR A 91 2.76 9.84 9.22
CA THR A 91 1.44 9.66 9.82
C THR A 91 1.55 9.22 11.29
N PRO A 92 0.50 9.40 12.11
CA PRO A 92 0.30 8.57 13.29
C PRO A 92 0.29 7.08 12.94
N VAL A 93 0.27 6.22 13.95
CA VAL A 93 0.01 4.79 13.74
C VAL A 93 -1.42 4.62 13.26
N LEU A 94 -1.57 3.95 12.13
CA LEU A 94 -2.84 3.62 11.48
C LEU A 94 -3.14 2.14 11.70
N THR A 95 -4.44 1.82 11.81
CA THR A 95 -4.91 0.45 12.02
C THR A 95 -5.43 -0.15 10.72
N GLY A 96 -4.84 -1.28 10.33
CA GLY A 96 -5.26 -2.11 9.20
C GLY A 96 -6.58 -2.84 9.46
N PRO A 97 -7.41 -3.08 8.44
CA PRO A 97 -8.63 -3.88 8.60
C PRO A 97 -8.32 -5.36 8.82
N ILE A 98 -9.16 -6.02 9.60
CA ILE A 98 -9.21 -7.47 9.77
C ILE A 98 -10.28 -8.03 8.83
N GLY A 99 -9.96 -9.06 8.04
CA GLY A 99 -10.94 -9.72 7.17
C GLY A 99 -11.52 -8.76 6.11
N GLN A 100 -10.65 -7.92 5.56
CA GLN A 100 -10.99 -6.95 4.53
C GLN A 100 -11.63 -7.63 3.31
N THR A 101 -12.64 -7.04 2.67
CA THR A 101 -13.19 -7.54 1.36
C THR A 101 -13.15 -6.48 0.27
N ALA A 102 -12.81 -5.25 0.65
CA ALA A 102 -12.71 -4.06 -0.17
C ALA A 102 -11.56 -3.20 0.38
N PRO A 103 -10.89 -2.37 -0.43
CA PRO A 103 -9.70 -1.64 -0.03
C PRO A 103 -10.06 -0.63 1.08
N ALA A 104 -9.09 -0.31 1.93
CA ALA A 104 -9.24 0.65 3.01
C ALA A 104 -8.48 1.91 2.63
N ILE A 105 -9.11 3.06 2.85
CA ILE A 105 -8.57 4.37 2.51
C ILE A 105 -8.20 5.07 3.83
N TYR A 106 -6.99 5.61 3.86
CA TYR A 106 -6.40 6.29 5.00
C TYR A 106 -6.07 7.73 4.62
N PRO A 107 -6.98 8.68 4.89
CA PRO A 107 -6.73 10.09 4.62
C PRO A 107 -5.74 10.67 5.62
N PHE A 108 -4.91 11.60 5.17
CA PHE A 108 -3.97 12.38 5.97
C PHE A 108 -3.83 13.81 5.43
N PRO A 109 -3.35 14.78 6.25
CA PRO A 109 -3.04 16.11 5.74
C PRO A 109 -2.06 16.04 4.57
N VAL A 110 -2.32 16.81 3.50
CA VAL A 110 -1.53 16.75 2.28
C VAL A 110 -0.04 16.93 2.58
N VAL A 111 0.78 16.01 2.05
CA VAL A 111 2.24 16.08 2.10
C VAL A 111 2.75 16.38 0.69
N GLU A 112 3.37 17.54 0.54
CA GLU A 112 3.89 18.05 -0.73
C GLU A 112 5.25 17.43 -1.08
N ASN A 113 5.56 17.35 -2.38
CA ASN A 113 6.89 16.96 -2.90
C ASN A 113 7.40 15.57 -2.47
N VAL A 114 6.51 14.62 -2.19
CA VAL A 114 6.87 13.26 -1.80
C VAL A 114 7.44 12.50 -2.99
N LYS A 115 8.62 11.90 -2.85
CA LYS A 115 9.26 11.03 -3.84
C LYS A 115 9.31 9.56 -3.37
N ARG A 116 9.36 9.33 -2.06
CA ARG A 116 9.32 8.00 -1.47
C ARG A 116 8.41 7.99 -0.24
N VAL A 117 7.68 6.89 -0.08
CA VAL A 117 6.96 6.57 1.16
C VAL A 117 7.50 5.27 1.71
N ASP A 118 7.87 5.26 2.98
CA ASP A 118 8.18 4.03 3.70
C ASP A 118 6.90 3.58 4.42
N LEU A 119 6.32 2.47 3.96
CA LEU A 119 5.27 1.76 4.67
C LEU A 119 5.93 0.92 5.76
N VAL A 120 5.86 1.40 7.00
CA VAL A 120 6.48 0.75 8.15
C VAL A 120 5.44 -0.16 8.82
N VAL A 121 5.58 -1.47 8.64
CA VAL A 121 4.71 -2.47 9.26
C VAL A 121 5.11 -2.66 10.72
N LEU A 122 4.20 -2.39 11.65
CA LEU A 122 4.44 -2.44 13.10
C LEU A 122 3.89 -3.72 13.73
N SER A 123 2.76 -4.22 13.22
CA SER A 123 2.20 -5.51 13.63
C SER A 123 1.31 -6.11 12.56
N LEU A 124 1.06 -7.41 12.67
CA LEU A 124 0.24 -8.20 11.77
C LEU A 124 -1.11 -8.52 12.38
N ASN A 125 -2.08 -8.79 11.50
CA ASN A 125 -3.38 -9.32 11.90
C ASN A 125 -3.22 -10.71 12.56
N PRO A 126 -4.27 -11.21 13.27
CA PRO A 126 -4.17 -12.42 14.07
C PRO A 126 -3.71 -13.69 13.34
N SER A 127 -3.96 -13.81 12.02
CA SER A 127 -3.20 -14.75 11.20
C SER A 127 -1.91 -14.05 10.78
N PRO A 128 -0.76 -14.41 11.36
CA PRO A 128 0.40 -13.52 11.44
C PRO A 128 1.23 -13.55 10.15
N ARG A 129 0.59 -13.51 8.98
CA ARG A 129 1.26 -13.37 7.70
C ARG A 129 1.14 -11.93 7.24
N LEU A 130 2.26 -11.28 6.92
CA LEU A 130 2.20 -10.04 6.16
C LEU A 130 1.80 -10.40 4.74
N GLU A 131 0.65 -9.89 4.34
CA GLU A 131 0.06 -10.14 3.04
C GLU A 131 -0.64 -8.88 2.56
N ILE A 132 -0.20 -8.40 1.40
CA ILE A 132 -0.69 -7.18 0.78
C ILE A 132 -1.04 -7.56 -0.65
N ARG A 133 -2.30 -7.35 -1.02
CA ARG A 133 -2.73 -7.49 -2.40
C ARG A 133 -2.28 -6.30 -3.23
N GLU A 134 -2.61 -5.10 -2.76
CA GLU A 134 -2.36 -3.86 -3.50
C GLU A 134 -2.21 -2.69 -2.53
N VAL A 135 -1.39 -1.72 -2.91
CA VAL A 135 -1.33 -0.39 -2.31
C VAL A 135 -1.45 0.67 -3.39
N ALA A 136 -2.01 1.82 -3.03
CA ALA A 136 -2.04 3.00 -3.88
C ALA A 136 -2.04 4.27 -3.04
N PHE A 137 -1.90 5.41 -3.71
CA PHE A 137 -2.16 6.71 -3.12
C PHE A 137 -3.22 7.43 -3.95
N ASN A 138 -4.06 8.26 -3.34
CA ASN A 138 -4.79 9.27 -4.10
C ASN A 138 -3.95 10.56 -4.10
N TRP A 139 -3.81 11.18 -5.26
CA TRP A 139 -3.15 12.49 -5.38
C TRP A 139 -4.09 13.55 -4.81
N SER A 140 -3.53 14.60 -4.19
CA SER A 140 -4.33 15.70 -3.61
C SER A 140 -5.29 16.36 -4.60
N ASP A 141 -5.00 16.27 -5.90
CA ASP A 141 -5.84 16.80 -6.97
C ASP A 141 -7.02 15.86 -7.35
N VAL A 142 -7.14 14.71 -6.70
CA VAL A 142 -8.16 13.68 -6.91
C VAL A 142 -8.77 13.26 -5.57
N VAL A 143 -9.89 13.90 -5.18
CA VAL A 143 -10.62 13.54 -3.97
C VAL A 143 -11.53 12.34 -4.24
N ALA A 144 -11.22 11.16 -3.67
CA ALA A 144 -12.14 10.03 -3.65
C ALA A 144 -13.17 10.23 -2.52
N THR A 145 -14.46 10.08 -2.80
CA THR A 145 -15.52 10.14 -1.78
C THR A 145 -15.96 8.74 -1.36
N GLU A 146 -16.19 8.54 -0.06
CA GLU A 146 -16.70 7.28 0.50
C GLU A 146 -18.02 6.88 -0.20
N GLY A 147 -18.10 5.63 -0.67
CA GLY A 147 -19.25 5.11 -1.44
C GLY A 147 -19.02 5.02 -2.95
N SER A 148 -17.86 5.46 -3.45
CA SER A 148 -17.48 5.31 -4.85
C SER A 148 -17.18 3.85 -5.20
N SER A 149 -17.89 3.28 -6.18
CA SER A 149 -17.48 2.00 -6.78
C SER A 149 -16.05 2.12 -7.33
N TRP A 150 -15.25 1.03 -7.31
CA TRP A 150 -13.86 1.00 -7.81
C TRP A 150 -13.65 1.67 -9.18
N SER A 151 -14.68 1.71 -10.03
CA SER A 151 -14.66 2.44 -11.32
C SER A 151 -14.50 3.96 -11.22
N GLN A 152 -14.67 4.54 -10.04
CA GLN A 152 -14.52 5.97 -9.73
C GLN A 152 -13.26 6.28 -8.92
N VAL A 153 -12.59 5.27 -8.33
CA VAL A 153 -11.18 5.33 -7.89
C VAL A 153 -10.30 5.22 -9.15
N LYS A 154 -10.51 6.17 -10.08
CA LYS A 154 -10.07 6.07 -11.47
C LYS A 154 -8.79 6.84 -11.77
N VAL A 155 -8.02 7.17 -10.75
CA VAL A 155 -6.66 7.67 -10.92
C VAL A 155 -5.79 6.78 -10.06
N LEU A 156 -4.71 6.22 -10.63
CA LEU A 156 -3.65 5.40 -10.00
C LEU A 156 -3.57 3.88 -10.22
N PHE A 157 -4.34 3.32 -11.16
CA PHE A 157 -3.89 2.10 -11.86
C PHE A 157 -3.87 2.46 -13.32
N ARG A 158 -2.79 3.10 -13.80
CA ARG A 158 -2.85 4.01 -14.94
C ARG A 158 -1.68 4.98 -15.08
#